data_AF-A0A4S9XAA4-F1
#
_entry.id   AF-A0A4S9XAA4-F1
#
_cell.length_a   1.000
_cell.length_b   1.000
_cell.length_c   1.000
_cell.angle_alpha   90.00
_cell.angle_beta   90.00
_cell.angle_gamma   90.00
#
_symmetry.space_group_name_H-M   'P 1'
#
loop_
_entity.id
_entity.type
_entity.pdbx_description
1 polymer ?
#
loop_
_entity_poly.entity_id
_entity_poly.type
_entity_poly.pdbx_seq_one_letter_code
_entity_poly.pdbx_strand_id
1 'polypeptide(L)'
;MVFTYTYDVARFVAEVLTLPKWDEITTIIGDRVTLNGFVQLAEEARGTKFNAVYDDMDKLKTFQTSELPSHASIYRYFPKEKLRYMFAAFGMWVVQGYFNLPEDKAINHKFPNIKPLSVKRMLSDSWQGR
;
A
#
# COMPACT_ATOMS: atom_id res chain seq x y z
N MET A 1 4.97 1.79 -5.84
CA MET A 1 4.77 2.23 -4.45
C MET A 1 5.26 1.15 -3.50
N VAL A 2 5.47 1.48 -2.24
CA VAL A 2 6.02 0.56 -1.23
C VAL A 2 4.90 0.05 -0.33
N PHE A 3 4.85 -1.27 -0.14
CA PHE A 3 3.93 -1.95 0.76
C PHE A 3 4.72 -2.68 1.84
N THR A 4 4.40 -2.44 3.11
CA THR A 4 5.09 -3.08 4.23
C THR A 4 4.09 -3.81 5.10
N TYR A 5 4.31 -5.10 5.32
CA TYR A 5 3.46 -5.89 6.20
C TYR A 5 3.61 -5.43 7.65
N THR A 6 2.50 -5.37 8.38
CA THR A 6 2.48 -4.81 9.75
C THR A 6 3.39 -5.55 10.73
N TYR A 7 3.57 -6.87 10.58
CA TYR A 7 4.51 -7.62 11.41
C TYR A 7 5.98 -7.32 11.07
N ASP A 8 6.28 -6.98 9.81
CA ASP A 8 7.63 -6.54 9.45
C ASP A 8 7.91 -5.15 10.01
N VAL A 9 6.92 -4.24 9.98
CA VAL A 9 7.03 -2.95 10.69
C VAL A 9 7.36 -3.19 12.17
N ALA A 10 6.65 -4.10 12.85
CA ALA A 10 6.91 -4.41 14.25
C ALA A 10 8.34 -4.95 14.50
N ARG A 11 8.85 -5.82 13.62
CA ARG A 11 10.23 -6.33 13.70
C ARG A 11 11.24 -5.22 13.53
N PHE A 12 11.08 -4.37 12.52
CA PHE A 12 11.98 -3.23 12.33
C PHE A 12 11.93 -2.29 13.52
N VAL A 13 10.74 -1.93 14.00
CA VAL A 13 10.58 -1.06 15.18
C VAL A 13 11.31 -1.66 16.39
N ALA A 14 11.16 -2.96 16.66
CA ALA A 14 11.87 -3.61 17.76
C ALA A 14 13.39 -3.45 17.67
N GLU A 15 13.97 -3.59 16.48
CA GLU A 15 15.41 -3.38 16.25
C GLU A 15 15.81 -1.89 16.29
N VAL A 16 14.97 -0.98 15.77
CA VAL A 16 15.23 0.47 15.86
C VAL A 16 15.39 0.87 17.32
N LEU A 17 14.52 0.34 18.19
CA LEU A 17 14.53 0.65 19.62
C LEU A 17 15.84 0.27 20.33
N THR A 18 16.64 -0.65 19.78
CA THR A 18 17.95 -1.03 20.35
C THR A 18 19.08 -0.10 19.92
N LEU A 19 18.86 0.78 18.94
CA LEU A 19 19.89 1.71 18.48
C LEU A 19 20.17 2.78 19.54
N PRO A 20 21.45 3.19 19.73
CA PRO A 20 21.82 4.20 20.71
C PRO A 20 21.28 5.60 20.36
N LYS A 21 20.92 5.84 19.10
CA LYS A 21 20.34 7.08 18.60
C LYS A 21 19.41 6.78 17.43
N TRP A 22 18.29 7.48 17.35
CA TRP A 22 17.34 7.39 16.24
C TRP A 22 17.40 8.66 15.39
N ASP A 23 17.19 8.46 14.10
CA ASP A 23 16.93 9.56 13.17
C ASP A 23 15.48 10.05 13.38
N GLU A 24 15.23 11.35 13.22
CA GLU A 24 13.90 11.94 13.41
C GLU A 24 12.84 11.28 12.51
N ILE A 25 13.24 10.91 11.29
CA ILE A 25 12.41 10.18 10.33
C ILE A 25 13.12 8.87 10.00
N THR A 26 12.43 7.76 10.24
CA THR A 26 12.88 6.42 9.88
C THR A 26 11.97 5.84 8.81
N THR A 27 12.55 5.46 7.67
CA THR A 27 11.82 4.85 6.56
C THR A 27 12.05 3.34 6.55
N ILE A 28 10.97 2.56 6.48
CA ILE A 28 11.01 1.10 6.30
C ILE A 28 10.46 0.79 4.92
N ILE A 29 11.23 0.06 4.12
CA ILE A 29 10.81 -0.41 2.80
C ILE A 29 10.45 -1.89 2.90
N GLY A 30 9.21 -2.23 2.59
CA GLY A 30 8.76 -3.60 2.46
C GLY A 30 9.03 -4.13 1.05
N ASP A 31 7.96 -4.25 0.27
CA ASP A 31 8.00 -4.66 -1.12
C ASP A 31 7.56 -3.53 -2.06
N ARG A 32 8.21 -3.44 -3.22
CA ARG A 32 7.97 -2.37 -4.20
C ARG A 32 7.23 -2.92 -5.41
N VAL A 33 5.96 -2.56 -5.54
CA VAL A 33 5.14 -2.93 -6.69
C VAL A 33 4.30 -1.75 -7.18
N THR A 34 3.86 -1.79 -8.44
CA THR A 34 2.81 -0.87 -8.93
C THR A 34 1.45 -1.35 -8.42
N LEU A 35 0.45 -0.46 -8.36
CA LEU A 35 -0.92 -0.86 -8.03
C LEU A 35 -1.48 -1.87 -9.05
N ASN A 36 -1.17 -1.68 -10.34
CA ASN A 36 -1.52 -2.66 -11.38
C ASN A 36 -0.84 -4.01 -11.15
N GLY A 37 0.45 -4.02 -10.79
CA GLY A 37 1.16 -5.25 -10.45
C GLY A 37 0.58 -5.93 -9.22
N PHE A 38 0.17 -5.16 -8.20
CA PHE A 38 -0.55 -5.70 -7.04
C PHE A 38 -1.86 -6.37 -7.46
N VAL A 39 -2.68 -5.70 -8.28
CA VAL A 39 -3.95 -6.26 -8.78
C VAL A 39 -3.70 -7.55 -9.56
N GLN A 40 -2.71 -7.57 -10.45
CA GLN A 40 -2.35 -8.76 -11.20
C GLN A 40 -1.97 -9.93 -10.28
N LEU A 41 -1.12 -9.70 -9.28
CA LEU A 41 -0.73 -10.72 -8.30
C LEU A 41 -1.94 -11.24 -7.50
N ALA A 42 -2.90 -10.36 -7.20
CA ALA A 42 -4.12 -10.74 -6.48
C ALA A 42 -5.07 -11.57 -7.36
N GLU A 43 -5.22 -11.23 -8.64
CA GLU A 43 -5.97 -12.03 -9.62
C GLU A 43 -5.34 -13.41 -9.82
N GLU A 44 -4.02 -13.48 -9.93
CA GLU A 44 -3.27 -14.73 -10.01
C GLU A 44 -3.50 -15.61 -8.78
N ALA A 45 -3.43 -15.04 -7.58
CA ALA A 45 -3.70 -15.77 -6.34
C ALA A 45 -5.16 -16.26 -6.27
N ARG A 46 -6.15 -15.43 -6.68
CA ARG A 46 -7.57 -15.82 -6.67
C ARG A 46 -7.97 -16.74 -7.82
N GLY A 47 -7.15 -16.86 -8.86
CA GLY A 47 -7.48 -17.61 -10.07
C GLY A 47 -8.62 -16.98 -10.89
N THR A 48 -8.89 -15.68 -10.72
CA THR A 48 -9.97 -14.98 -11.44
C THR A 48 -9.62 -13.51 -11.69
N LYS A 49 -10.19 -12.95 -12.75
CA LYS A 49 -10.03 -11.54 -13.11
C LYS A 49 -10.97 -10.66 -12.31
N PHE A 50 -10.50 -9.47 -11.96
CA PHE A 50 -11.30 -8.45 -11.30
C PHE A 50 -11.85 -7.47 -12.32
N ASN A 51 -13.00 -6.89 -12.01
CA ASN A 51 -13.49 -5.74 -12.76
C ASN A 51 -12.72 -4.50 -12.31
N ALA A 52 -11.67 -4.14 -13.05
CA ALA A 52 -10.86 -2.96 -12.78
C ALA A 52 -11.43 -1.72 -13.46
N VAL A 53 -11.52 -0.63 -12.72
CA VAL A 53 -11.87 0.70 -13.24
C VAL A 53 -10.69 1.64 -12.97
N TYR A 54 -10.34 2.44 -13.98
CA TYR A 54 -9.24 3.39 -13.90
C TYR A 54 -9.81 4.81 -13.75
N ASP A 55 -9.38 5.51 -12.71
CA ASP A 55 -9.63 6.94 -12.54
C ASP A 55 -8.39 7.72 -12.97
N ASP A 56 -8.52 8.54 -14.02
CA ASP A 56 -7.44 9.37 -14.53
C ASP A 56 -7.20 10.63 -13.68
N MET A 57 -6.10 11.33 -13.97
CA MET A 57 -5.73 12.55 -13.23
C MET A 57 -6.76 13.68 -13.34
N ASP A 58 -7.50 13.77 -14.44
CA ASP A 58 -8.46 14.87 -14.62
C ASP A 58 -9.70 14.63 -13.77
N LYS A 59 -10.19 13.39 -13.71
CA LYS A 59 -11.24 12.98 -12.77
C LYS A 59 -10.80 13.17 -11.32
N LEU A 60 -9.59 12.74 -10.96
CA LEU A 60 -9.09 12.85 -9.59
C LEU A 60 -8.96 14.31 -9.13
N LYS A 61 -8.54 15.24 -10.00
CA LYS A 61 -8.47 16.69 -9.70
C LYS A 61 -9.84 17.30 -9.41
N THR A 62 -10.92 16.73 -9.93
CA THR A 62 -12.30 17.15 -9.60
C THR A 62 -12.82 16.54 -8.29
N PHE A 63 -11.95 15.87 -7.54
CA PHE A 63 -12.27 15.15 -6.30
C PHE A 63 -13.33 14.06 -6.50
N GLN A 64 -13.25 13.38 -7.65
CA GLN A 64 -14.11 12.26 -8.00
C GLN A 64 -13.32 10.96 -8.07
N THR A 65 -13.95 9.87 -7.64
CA THR A 65 -13.44 8.50 -7.79
C THR A 65 -14.60 7.60 -8.17
N SER A 66 -14.28 6.48 -8.82
CA SER A 66 -15.24 5.40 -9.05
C SER A 66 -15.70 4.81 -7.73
N GLU A 67 -16.99 4.51 -7.63
CA GLU A 67 -17.59 3.93 -6.43
C GLU A 67 -17.49 2.41 -6.51
N LEU A 68 -16.93 1.79 -5.47
CA LEU A 68 -16.82 0.33 -5.36
C LEU A 68 -17.93 -0.21 -4.44
N PRO A 69 -18.37 -1.47 -4.65
CA PRO A 69 -19.43 -2.07 -3.82
C PRO A 69 -19.15 -2.02 -2.31
N SER A 70 -17.88 -2.11 -1.91
CA SER A 70 -17.46 -2.04 -0.50
C SER A 70 -17.72 -0.67 0.15
N HIS A 71 -17.81 0.42 -0.62
CA HIS A 71 -17.99 1.77 -0.10
C HIS A 71 -19.35 1.98 0.56
N ALA A 72 -20.41 1.33 0.05
CA ALA A 72 -21.76 1.49 0.58
C ALA A 72 -21.84 1.21 2.09
N SER A 73 -21.10 0.19 2.55
CA SER A 73 -21.03 -0.20 3.96
C SER A 73 -20.33 0.83 4.87
N ILE A 74 -19.50 1.71 4.29
CA ILE A 74 -18.68 2.70 5.00
C ILE A 74 -19.48 4.00 5.23
N TYR A 75 -20.48 4.31 4.41
CA TYR A 75 -21.21 5.58 4.45
C TYR A 75 -21.93 5.89 5.77
N ARG A 76 -22.24 4.85 6.55
CA ARG A 76 -22.77 5.01 7.91
C ARG A 76 -21.77 5.61 8.91
N TYR A 77 -20.47 5.51 8.64
CA TYR A 77 -19.38 6.01 9.49
C TYR A 77 -18.67 7.22 8.87
N PHE A 78 -18.62 7.28 7.53
CA PHE A 78 -17.88 8.31 6.82
C PHE A 78 -18.68 8.84 5.62
N PRO A 79 -19.02 10.14 5.57
CA PRO A 79 -19.83 10.70 4.49
C PRO A 79 -19.25 10.41 3.10
N LYS A 80 -20.14 10.06 2.16
CA LYS A 80 -19.75 9.68 0.80
C LYS A 80 -18.85 10.69 0.10
N GLU A 81 -19.20 11.97 0.18
CA GLU A 81 -18.40 13.04 -0.44
C GLU A 81 -16.99 13.11 0.15
N LYS A 82 -16.88 13.03 1.48
CA LYS A 82 -15.57 13.02 2.15
C LYS A 82 -14.76 11.78 1.77
N LEU A 83 -15.40 10.61 1.66
CA LEU A 83 -14.72 9.37 1.24
C LEU A 83 -14.13 9.53 -0.16
N ARG A 84 -14.93 10.10 -1.07
CA ARG A 84 -14.52 10.39 -2.44
C ARG A 84 -13.34 11.36 -2.50
N TYR A 85 -13.38 12.42 -1.70
CA TYR A 85 -12.29 13.41 -1.62
C TYR A 85 -11.00 12.77 -1.13
N MET A 86 -11.08 11.94 -0.09
CA MET A 86 -9.94 11.22 0.47
C MET A 86 -9.34 10.25 -0.55
N PHE A 87 -10.15 9.44 -1.23
CA PHE A 87 -9.65 8.51 -2.25
C PHE A 87 -9.10 9.22 -3.48
N ALA A 88 -9.68 10.34 -3.89
CA ALA A 88 -9.13 11.16 -4.98
C ALA A 88 -7.73 11.69 -4.62
N ALA A 89 -7.55 12.16 -3.38
CA ALA A 89 -6.24 12.61 -2.89
C ALA A 89 -5.20 11.47 -2.89
N PHE A 90 -5.56 10.29 -2.38
CA PHE A 90 -4.67 9.12 -2.44
C PHE A 90 -4.33 8.72 -3.88
N GLY A 91 -5.31 8.73 -4.78
CA GLY A 91 -5.08 8.46 -6.20
C GLY A 91 -4.08 9.43 -6.83
N MET A 92 -4.22 10.74 -6.57
CA MET A 92 -3.26 11.74 -7.05
C MET A 92 -1.85 11.51 -6.51
N TRP A 93 -1.70 11.20 -5.22
CA TRP A 93 -0.40 10.91 -4.60
C TRP A 93 0.25 9.63 -5.15
N VAL A 94 -0.55 8.63 -5.50
CA VAL A 94 -0.06 7.42 -6.20
C VAL A 94 0.52 7.81 -7.56
N VAL A 95 -0.23 8.56 -8.38
CA VAL A 95 0.22 8.93 -9.73
C VAL A 95 1.46 9.82 -9.68
N GLN A 96 1.52 10.73 -8.71
CA GLN A 96 2.67 11.62 -8.49
C GLN A 96 3.87 10.92 -7.84
N GLY A 97 3.75 9.65 -7.45
CA GLY A 97 4.86 8.86 -6.93
C GLY A 97 5.21 9.10 -5.46
N TYR A 98 4.34 9.76 -4.67
CA TYR A 98 4.61 10.05 -3.25
C TYR A 98 4.81 8.78 -2.41
N PHE A 99 4.19 7.67 -2.81
CA PHE A 99 4.38 6.36 -2.15
C PHE A 99 5.53 5.54 -2.73
N ASN A 100 6.28 6.07 -3.70
CA ASN A 100 7.49 5.45 -4.24
C ASN A 100 8.71 5.90 -3.41
N LEU A 101 8.74 5.49 -2.15
CA LEU A 101 9.74 5.96 -1.19
C LEU A 101 11.17 5.60 -1.63
N PRO A 102 12.15 6.49 -1.41
CA PRO A 102 13.54 6.27 -1.80
C PRO A 102 14.23 5.24 -0.88
N GLU A 103 15.08 4.38 -1.45
CA GLU A 103 15.68 3.24 -0.75
C GLU A 103 16.99 3.58 -0.04
N ASP A 104 17.70 4.61 -0.50
CA ASP A 104 18.98 5.07 0.06
C ASP A 104 18.87 5.48 1.54
N LYS A 105 17.69 5.90 1.98
CA LYS A 105 17.41 6.30 3.37
C LYS A 105 16.67 5.23 4.19
N ALA A 106 16.44 4.06 3.61
CA ALA A 106 15.67 3.01 4.26
C ALA A 106 16.51 2.36 5.36
N ILE A 107 15.99 2.24 6.58
CA ILE A 107 16.72 1.63 7.70
C ILE A 107 17.00 0.13 7.50
N ASN A 108 16.39 -0.48 6.47
CA ASN A 108 16.63 -1.84 6.02
C ASN A 108 18.13 -2.22 5.96
N HIS A 109 19.00 -1.30 5.53
CA HIS A 109 20.45 -1.58 5.44
C HIS A 109 21.11 -1.84 6.79
N LYS A 110 20.55 -1.33 7.90
CA LYS A 110 21.05 -1.58 9.26
C LYS A 110 20.62 -2.95 9.81
N PHE A 111 19.57 -3.54 9.22
CA PHE A 111 18.96 -4.78 9.71
C PHE A 111 18.79 -5.82 8.59
N PRO A 112 19.90 -6.30 7.98
CA PRO A 112 19.85 -7.22 6.82
C PRO A 112 19.22 -8.59 7.14
N ASN A 113 19.09 -8.92 8.43
CA ASN A 113 18.45 -10.15 8.90
C ASN A 113 16.93 -10.10 8.79
N ILE A 114 16.31 -8.90 8.82
CA ILE A 114 14.88 -8.74 8.64
C ILE A 114 14.60 -8.69 7.13
N LYS A 115 13.96 -9.74 6.62
CA LYS A 115 13.52 -9.82 5.22
C LYS A 115 12.03 -9.53 5.15
N PRO A 116 11.62 -8.38 4.61
CA PRO A 116 10.21 -8.05 4.48
C PRO A 116 9.45 -9.08 3.64
N LEU A 117 8.20 -9.32 3.98
CA LEU A 117 7.28 -10.16 3.24
C LEU A 117 6.92 -9.48 1.91
N SER A 118 7.09 -10.21 0.80
CA SER A 118 6.65 -9.72 -0.50
C SER A 118 5.13 -9.76 -0.65
N VAL A 119 4.59 -8.86 -1.46
CA VAL A 119 3.16 -8.81 -1.82
C VAL A 119 2.74 -10.14 -2.45
N LYS A 120 3.57 -10.69 -3.34
CA LYS A 120 3.30 -11.99 -3.99
C LYS A 120 3.13 -13.11 -2.97
N ARG A 121 4.06 -13.22 -2.02
CA ARG A 121 4.00 -14.26 -0.99
C ARG A 121 2.81 -14.04 -0.05
N MET A 122 2.57 -12.80 0.37
CA MET A 122 1.42 -12.45 1.20
C MET A 122 0.10 -12.88 0.54
N LEU A 123 -0.10 -12.56 -0.74
CA LEU A 123 -1.30 -12.93 -1.48
C LEU A 123 -1.41 -14.44 -1.70
N SER A 124 -0.29 -15.11 -2.00
CA SER A 124 -0.27 -16.57 -2.16
C SER A 124 -0.68 -17.27 -0.86
N ASP A 125 -0.06 -16.89 0.27
CA ASP A 125 -0.30 -17.53 1.57
C ASP A 125 -1.73 -17.28 2.10
N SER A 126 -2.35 -16.15 1.73
CA SER A 126 -3.63 -15.72 2.29
C SER A 126 -4.83 -15.99 1.39
N TRP A 127 -4.68 -15.91 0.06
CA TRP A 127 -5.80 -15.89 -0.88
C TRP A 127 -5.79 -17.07 -1.86
N GLN A 128 -4.64 -17.73 -2.07
CA GLN A 128 -4.53 -18.84 -3.02
C GLN A 128 -5.35 -20.04 -2.58
N GLY A 129 -6.19 -20.56 -3.48
CA GLY A 129 -7.04 -21.72 -3.23
C GLY A 129 -8.18 -21.47 -2.24
N ARG A 130 -8.50 -20.21 -1.94
CA ARG A 130 -9.65 -19.80 -1.11
C ARG A 130 -10.69 -19.03 -1.92
#